data_AF-A0A150WTF7-F1
#
_entry.id   AF-A0A150WTF7-F1
#
_cell.length_a   1.000
_cell.length_b   1.000
_cell.length_c   1.000
_cell.angle_alpha   90.00
_cell.angle_beta   90.00
_cell.angle_gamma   90.00
#
_symmetry.space_group_name_H-M   'P 1'
#
loop_
_entity.id
_entity.type
_entity.pdbx_description
1 polymer ?
#
loop_
_entity_poly.entity_id
_entity_poly.type
_entity_poly.pdbx_seq_one_letter_code
_entity_poly.pdbx_strand_id
1 'polypeptide(L)' 'MSKNVRTVRFDDKQIKRIEEFLVRNPFLDFSSLTRLAIDQFVQNPTVQIQPIVKGKNARHKEREM' A
#
# COMPACT_ATOMS: atom_id res chain seq x y z
N MET A 1 -31.79 -2.31 2.35
CA MET A 1 -30.39 -2.67 2.72
C MET A 1 -29.86 -1.64 3.70
N SER A 2 -29.35 -2.06 4.86
CA SER A 2 -28.67 -1.15 5.78
C SER A 2 -27.29 -0.77 5.22
N LYS A 3 -26.99 0.53 5.16
CA LYS A 3 -25.65 1.02 4.78
C LYS A 3 -24.82 1.16 6.04
N ASN A 4 -23.79 0.32 6.19
CA ASN A 4 -22.81 0.45 7.26
C ASN A 4 -21.60 1.23 6.75
N VAL A 5 -21.22 2.29 7.44
CA VAL A 5 -20.02 3.08 7.14
C VAL A 5 -18.91 2.72 8.13
N ARG A 6 -17.70 2.56 7.61
CA ARG A 6 -16.47 2.37 8.38
C ARG A 6 -15.45 3.40 7.91
N THR A 7 -14.69 3.95 8.85
CA THR A 7 -13.67 4.98 8.58
C THR A 7 -12.29 4.41 8.85
N VAL A 8 -11.34 4.73 7.98
CA VAL A 8 -9.93 4.35 8.10
C VAL A 8 -9.10 5.62 8.06
N ARG A 9 -8.04 5.68 8.87
CA ARG A 9 -7.07 6.79 8.87
C ARG A 9 -5.86 6.40 8.03
N PHE A 10 -5.41 7.33 7.20
CA PHE A 10 -4.22 7.18 6.37
C PHE A 10 -3.25 8.32 6.66
N ASP A 11 -1.96 8.06 6.49
CA ASP A 11 -0.96 9.12 6.42
C ASP A 11 -0.89 9.73 5.00
N ASP A 12 -0.20 10.86 4.88
CA ASP A 12 -0.08 11.59 3.61
C ASP A 12 0.64 10.79 2.51
N LYS A 13 1.55 9.89 2.87
CA LYS A 13 2.26 9.05 1.89
C LYS A 13 1.34 7.95 1.36
N GLN A 14 0.51 7.39 2.23
CA GLN A 14 -0.50 6.39 1.87
C GLN A 14 -1.56 7.01 0.96
N ILE A 15 -2.10 8.18 1.31
CA ILE A 15 -3.15 8.82 0.50
C ILE A 15 -2.64 9.19 -0.89
N LYS A 16 -1.41 9.73 -0.98
CA LYS A 16 -0.79 10.07 -2.27
C LYS A 16 -0.66 8.86 -3.20
N ARG A 17 -0.24 7.71 -2.66
CA ARG A 17 -0.14 6.46 -3.45
C ARG A 17 -1.50 5.97 -3.94
N ILE A 18 -2.53 6.09 -3.11
CA ILE A 18 -3.90 5.72 -3.47
C ILE A 18 -4.41 6.63 -4.60
N GLU A 19 -4.23 7.95 -4.46
CA GLU A 19 -4.64 8.92 -5.47
C GLU A 19 -3.92 8.72 -6.80
N GLU A 20 -2.59 8.52 -6.78
CA GLU A 20 -1.80 8.23 -7.98
C GLU A 20 -2.29 6.96 -8.69
N PHE A 21 -2.68 5.93 -7.94
CA PHE A 21 -3.27 4.72 -8.49
C PHE A 21 -4.64 4.99 -9.14
N LEU A 22 -5.51 5.73 -8.47
CA LEU A 22 -6.86 6.03 -8.99
C LEU A 22 -6.81 6.92 -10.25
N VAL A 23 -5.90 7.90 -10.31
CA VAL A 23 -5.70 8.73 -11.51
C VAL A 23 -5.33 7.89 -12.74
N ARG A 24 -4.55 6.82 -12.54
CA ARG A 24 -4.16 5.90 -13.63
C ARG A 24 -5.26 4.90 -14.00
N ASN A 25 -6.28 4.75 -13.16
CA ASN A 25 -7.34 3.75 -13.30
C ASN A 25 -8.73 4.41 -13.16
N PRO A 26 -9.17 5.20 -14.15
CA PRO A 26 -10.36 6.06 -14.04
C PRO A 26 -11.69 5.30 -13.90
N PHE A 27 -11.72 4.00 -14.19
CA PHE A 27 -12.90 3.15 -14.01
C PHE A 27 -13.06 2.62 -12.58
N LEU A 28 -12.12 2.94 -11.69
CA LEU A 28 -12.12 2.49 -10.31
C LEU A 28 -12.19 3.69 -9.36
N ASP A 29 -13.14 3.67 -8.43
CA ASP A 29 -13.20 4.64 -7.34
C ASP A 29 -12.60 4.05 -6.04
N PHE A 30 -12.34 4.91 -5.07
CA PHE A 30 -11.81 4.50 -3.77
C PHE A 30 -12.70 3.46 -3.08
N SER A 31 -14.02 3.60 -3.21
CA SER A 31 -14.98 2.68 -2.58
C SER A 31 -14.90 1.27 -3.16
N SER A 32 -14.80 1.15 -4.49
CA SER A 32 -14.71 -0.13 -5.18
C SER A 32 -13.36 -0.78 -4.95
N LEU A 33 -12.27 0.00 -5.00
CA LEU A 33 -10.93 -0.46 -4.62
C LEU A 33 -10.93 -1.05 -3.20
N THR A 34 -11.50 -0.31 -2.24
CA THR A 34 -11.55 -0.74 -0.83
C THR A 34 -12.37 -2.01 -0.65
N ARG A 35 -13.53 -2.12 -1.31
CA ARG A 35 -14.36 -3.35 -1.25
C ARG A 35 -13.61 -4.55 -1.82
N LEU A 36 -12.99 -4.40 -2.99
CA LEU A 36 -12.23 -5.47 -3.65
C LEU A 36 -11.06 -5.93 -2.78
N ALA A 37 -10.28 -5.00 -2.24
CA ALA A 37 -9.13 -5.32 -1.39
C ALA A 37 -9.53 -6.05 -0.10
N ILE A 38 -10.60 -5.59 0.57
CA ILE A 38 -11.10 -6.23 1.78
C ILE A 38 -11.65 -7.63 1.46
N ASP A 39 -12.46 -7.76 0.40
CA ASP A 39 -13.05 -9.05 0.02
C ASP A 39 -11.97 -10.07 -0.37
N GLN A 40 -10.99 -9.67 -1.18
CA GLN A 40 -9.85 -10.52 -1.55
C GLN A 40 -9.04 -10.94 -0.32
N PHE A 41 -8.80 -10.01 0.62
CA PHE A 41 -8.08 -10.32 1.86
C PHE A 41 -8.87 -11.28 2.76
N VAL A 42 -10.19 -11.11 2.88
CA VAL A 42 -11.05 -12.00 3.66
C VAL A 42 -11.11 -13.40 3.04
N GLN A 43 -11.21 -13.49 1.71
CA GLN A 43 -11.28 -14.77 0.99
C GLN A 43 -9.95 -15.53 1.00
N ASN A 44 -8.83 -14.82 0.88
CA ASN A 44 -7.50 -15.41 0.87
C ASN A 44 -6.50 -14.53 1.64
N PRO A 45 -6.44 -14.68 2.99
CA PRO A 45 -5.64 -13.83 3.85
C PRO A 45 -4.14 -14.15 3.70
N THR A 46 -3.54 -13.59 2.65
CA THR A 46 -2.09 -13.70 2.40
C THR A 46 -1.43 -12.38 2.77
N VAL A 47 -0.70 -12.39 3.89
CA VAL A 47 0.11 -11.25 4.31
C VAL A 47 1.49 -11.38 3.67
N GLN A 48 1.75 -10.62 2.61
CA GLN A 48 3.10 -10.53 2.03
C GLN A 48 3.95 -9.60 2.90
N ILE A 49 4.74 -10.19 3.80
CA ILE A 49 5.74 -9.45 4.58
C ILE A 49 7.00 -9.31 3.71
N GLN A 50 7.26 -8.10 3.23
CA GLN A 50 8.56 -7.79 2.63
C GLN A 50 9.53 -7.32 3.72
N PRO A 51 10.73 -7.93 3.85
CA PRO A 51 11.72 -7.46 4.80
C PRO A 51 12.19 -6.06 4.45
N ILE A 52 12.20 -5.18 5.44
CA ILE A 52 12.78 -3.83 5.30
C ILE A 52 14.30 -4.01 5.23
N VAL A 53 14.86 -3.96 4.02
CA VAL A 53 16.32 -3.95 3.84
C VAL A 53 16.81 -2.59 4.37
N LYS A 54 17.35 -2.56 5.60
CA LYS A 54 18.12 -1.40 6.07
C LYS A 54 19.31 -1.25 5.14
N GLY A 55 19.29 -0.24 4.27
CA GLY A 55 20.40 0.08 3.39
C GLY A 55 21.69 0.23 4.19
N LYS A 56 22.67 -0.63 3.93
CA LYS A 56 24.08 -0.43 4.30
C LYS A 56 24.92 -0.29 3.04
N ASN A 57 24.64 0.75 2.26
CA ASN A 57 25.70 1.42 1.49
C ASN A 57 26.22 2.57 2.33
N ALA A 58 26.99 2.23 3.37
CA ALA A 58 27.73 3.20 4.16
C ALA A 58 29.06 2.58 4.61
N ARG A 59 29.94 2.31 3.64
CA ARG A 59 31.40 2.50 3.74
C ARG A 59 32.04 2.22 2.38
N HIS A 60 32.21 3.32 1.65
CA HIS A 60 33.13 3.46 0.54
C HIS A 60 34.58 3.23 1.00
N LYS A 61 35.39 2.63 0.13
CA LYS A 61 36.85 2.81 -0.02
C LYS A 61 37.70 2.85 1.25
N GLU A 62 38.28 1.71 1.62
CA GLU A 62 39.63 1.65 2.19
C GLU A 62 40.17 0.23 2.00
N ARG A 63 41.43 0.11 1.55
CA ARG A 63 42.20 -1.11 1.22
C ARG A 63 42.25 -1.54 -0.26
N GLU A 64 42.47 -0.58 -1.14
CA GLU A 64 43.48 -0.73 -2.20
C GLU A 64 44.53 0.37 -1.98
N MET A 65 45.47 0.10 -1.08
CA MET A 65 46.80 0.72 -0.98
C MET A 65 47.72 -0.30 -0.30
#